data_AF-A0AAJ4A5B7-F1
#
_entry.id   AF-A0AAJ4A5B7-F1
#
_cell.length_a   1.000
_cell.length_b   1.000
_cell.length_c   1.000
_cell.angle_alpha   90.00
_cell.angle_beta   90.00
_cell.angle_gamma   90.00
#
_symmetry.space_group_name_H-M   'P 1'
#
loop_
_entity.id
_entity.type
_entity.pdbx_description
1 polymer ?
#
loop_
_entity_poly.entity_id
_entity_poly.type
_entity_poly.pdbx_seq_one_letter_code
_entity_poly.pdbx_strand_id
1 'polypeptide(L)'
;MEQEKQENIKNISQENRKHNKKPVSSKSPNSQSGSKNKNTSRGRRRQSTPVNEDLKKFVEINQEAHKQRLNPHYKLDLNSKDKIRITPLGGLGEIGGNITVFETQNEAILVDVGMSFPDEDMHGVDILVPDFSYIREIRNKIKAVIITHAHEDHIGAMPYLYKEMQFPIYASPLPLAMIGNKFDEHHIKDFKQYFNPIEKRKIYKIGEDFEIEWMHMTHSIIDSSSLAITTASGTIIHTGDFKIDHTPIDGYTADLHRLAYYGERGVLCLLSDSTNSYNTNPTLSELNVAPALDRVFSKAEGRVILSTFSSNIHRVYQAIQYGVKYGRKVCVIGRSMERNIEVAMQYDYIKLPKNIFVEPEQISHMNDKEILIVTTGSQGEPSSALFRMSIGEHRHVKIKPTDLIVLSSRAIPGNEGSISGMLNHLQRAGAKINNDKDIHVSGHASIEEQKLMLRLVNPKFFLPVHGEYNHVMRHKETAVMCGVPERNIYIMNDGDTVEIAPKYMRKVKTVRTGKTYIDNQNNHKIEDDIVIDRQKLASDGIVMIVAQIDGQHSTMLSKPVVTSFGIVADKQDKFFAKEIEDILEHFLANIKEGLVENTRALENDLRQVVRKHIYRKMKKYPFIVPHIIVM
;
A
#
# COMPACT_ATOMS: atom_id res chain seq x y z
N MET A 1 -44.79 18.34 -8.06
CA MET A 1 -45.30 17.75 -6.81
C MET A 1 -44.19 17.85 -5.77
N GLU A 2 -43.79 19.09 -5.50
CA GLU A 2 -42.55 19.42 -4.81
C GLU A 2 -42.71 20.86 -4.29
N GLN A 3 -43.55 21.04 -3.26
CA GLN A 3 -43.73 22.34 -2.60
C GLN A 3 -44.37 22.31 -1.19
N GLU A 4 -44.39 21.17 -0.47
CA GLU A 4 -45.07 21.08 0.83
C GLU A 4 -44.32 20.31 1.93
N LYS A 5 -42.98 20.44 2.01
CA LYS A 5 -42.20 19.90 3.14
C LYS A 5 -41.04 20.79 3.60
N GLN A 6 -41.25 22.11 3.67
CA GLN A 6 -40.22 23.05 4.16
C GLN A 6 -40.69 24.06 5.23
N GLU A 7 -41.80 23.81 5.92
CA GLU A 7 -42.36 24.80 6.87
C GLU A 7 -42.38 24.41 8.37
N ASN A 8 -41.67 23.37 8.81
CA ASN A 8 -41.78 22.94 10.22
C ASN A 8 -40.49 22.80 11.04
N ILE A 9 -39.42 23.54 10.71
CA ILE A 9 -38.24 23.65 11.59
C ILE A 9 -37.70 25.09 11.57
N LYS A 10 -38.41 26.02 12.24
CA LYS A 10 -37.87 27.38 12.46
C LYS A 10 -38.38 28.10 13.73
N ASN A 11 -38.83 27.36 14.76
CA ASN A 11 -39.42 27.96 15.96
C ASN A 11 -38.94 27.36 17.30
N ILE A 12 -37.63 27.14 17.49
CA ILE A 12 -37.05 26.94 18.84
C ILE A 12 -35.65 27.57 18.90
N SER A 13 -35.57 28.90 18.84
CA SER A 13 -34.39 29.64 19.31
C SER A 13 -34.71 31.12 19.35
N GLN A 14 -35.31 31.61 20.44
CA GLN A 14 -35.19 32.99 20.94
C GLN A 14 -36.20 33.19 22.07
N GLU A 15 -35.78 32.99 23.31
CA GLU A 15 -36.37 33.75 24.42
C GLU A 15 -35.39 33.81 25.59
N ASN A 16 -35.42 34.97 26.27
CA ASN A 16 -34.72 35.34 27.49
C ASN A 16 -33.30 35.91 27.39
N ARG A 17 -33.24 37.19 26.99
CA ARG A 17 -32.28 38.14 27.56
C ARG A 17 -32.88 39.55 27.73
N LYS A 18 -32.74 40.05 28.97
CA LYS A 18 -32.64 41.46 29.44
C LYS A 18 -33.91 42.15 29.96
N HIS A 19 -33.86 42.54 31.26
CA HIS A 19 -33.77 43.93 31.77
C HIS A 19 -34.05 43.95 33.30
N ASN A 20 -33.63 44.91 34.13
CA ASN A 20 -32.52 45.87 34.21
C ASN A 20 -32.67 46.60 35.59
N LYS A 21 -31.55 47.02 36.20
CA LYS A 21 -31.34 48.23 37.05
C LYS A 21 -32.01 48.45 38.44
N LYS A 22 -31.12 48.78 39.39
CA LYS A 22 -31.18 49.56 40.67
C LYS A 22 -31.48 51.08 40.42
N PRO A 23 -31.53 52.05 41.39
CA PRO A 23 -31.54 52.03 42.90
C PRO A 23 -32.37 53.16 43.65
N VAL A 24 -32.26 53.22 45.01
CA VAL A 24 -32.24 54.38 45.98
C VAL A 24 -33.50 54.89 46.75
N SER A 25 -33.40 54.81 48.10
CA SER A 25 -33.93 55.66 49.23
C SER A 25 -35.45 55.73 49.51
N SER A 26 -36.00 55.92 50.74
CA SER A 26 -35.54 56.62 51.96
C SER A 26 -36.40 56.31 53.24
N LYS A 27 -35.75 56.41 54.43
CA LYS A 27 -36.16 56.94 55.78
C LYS A 27 -37.32 56.37 56.67
N SER A 28 -36.90 55.77 57.82
CA SER A 28 -37.12 56.02 59.30
C SER A 28 -38.52 56.38 59.91
N PRO A 29 -38.79 56.31 61.26
CA PRO A 29 -37.92 56.09 62.44
C PRO A 29 -38.48 55.27 63.67
N ASN A 30 -37.62 55.11 64.69
CA ASN A 30 -37.85 54.96 66.17
C ASN A 30 -38.54 53.73 66.79
N SER A 31 -37.83 52.96 67.64
CA SER A 31 -37.75 53.20 69.11
C SER A 31 -37.08 52.04 69.89
N GLN A 32 -36.13 52.46 70.72
CA GLN A 32 -35.66 51.98 72.02
C GLN A 32 -35.78 50.50 72.50
N SER A 33 -34.62 50.07 73.00
CA SER A 33 -34.38 49.34 74.26
C SER A 33 -34.32 47.81 74.25
N GLY A 34 -33.27 47.28 74.91
CA GLY A 34 -33.30 45.98 75.56
C GLY A 34 -32.64 44.82 74.81
N SER A 35 -31.32 44.65 75.04
CA SER A 35 -30.61 43.37 75.16
C SER A 35 -31.34 42.09 74.71
N LYS A 36 -30.93 41.49 73.57
CA LYS A 36 -30.79 40.03 73.39
C LYS A 36 -30.21 39.66 72.01
N ASN A 37 -29.35 38.64 72.04
CA ASN A 37 -28.94 37.73 70.97
C ASN A 37 -28.06 38.27 69.81
N LYS A 38 -26.77 37.94 69.89
CA LYS A 38 -25.90 37.77 68.71
C LYS A 38 -26.43 36.59 67.89
N ASN A 39 -27.29 36.88 66.91
CA ASN A 39 -27.65 35.95 65.84
C ASN A 39 -26.62 36.07 64.71
N THR A 40 -25.78 35.06 64.57
CA THR A 40 -24.91 34.85 63.41
C THR A 40 -25.76 34.48 62.19
N SER A 41 -25.55 35.17 61.08
CA SER A 41 -26.23 34.93 59.82
C SER A 41 -25.83 33.57 59.24
N ARG A 42 -26.75 32.60 59.33
CA ARG A 42 -26.63 31.29 58.66
C ARG A 42 -26.67 31.48 57.14
N GLY A 43 -25.52 31.37 56.49
CA GLY A 43 -25.46 31.04 55.07
C GLY A 43 -26.16 29.71 54.84
N ARG A 44 -27.15 29.66 53.95
CA ARG A 44 -27.75 28.41 53.44
C ARG A 44 -26.66 27.65 52.68
N ARG A 45 -25.88 26.81 53.37
CA ARG A 45 -25.11 25.73 52.76
C ARG A 45 -26.12 24.79 52.09
N ARG A 46 -26.01 24.58 50.78
CA ARG A 46 -26.65 23.42 50.11
C ARG A 46 -26.27 22.19 50.92
N GLN A 47 -27.24 21.54 51.57
CA GLN A 47 -27.01 20.24 52.18
C GLN A 47 -26.62 19.27 51.06
N SER A 48 -25.42 18.70 51.15
CA SER A 48 -25.00 17.63 50.25
C SER A 48 -25.93 16.44 50.47
N THR A 49 -26.49 15.89 49.40
CA THR A 49 -27.23 14.63 49.45
C THR A 49 -26.34 13.58 50.13
N PRO A 50 -26.83 12.85 51.15
CA PRO A 50 -26.05 11.82 51.81
C PRO A 50 -25.63 10.75 50.79
N VAL A 51 -24.35 10.37 50.81
CA VAL A 51 -23.80 9.31 49.96
C VAL A 51 -24.28 7.96 50.49
N ASN A 52 -24.83 7.13 49.61
CA ASN A 52 -25.13 5.74 49.93
C ASN A 52 -23.83 4.94 49.81
N GLU A 53 -23.26 4.52 50.95
CA GLU A 53 -21.99 3.79 51.01
C GLU A 53 -22.05 2.43 50.29
N ASP A 54 -23.21 1.76 50.27
CA ASP A 54 -23.37 0.51 49.52
C ASP A 54 -23.26 0.76 48.02
N LEU A 55 -23.92 1.81 47.49
CA LEU A 55 -23.79 2.19 46.08
C LEU A 55 -22.35 2.57 45.73
N LYS A 56 -21.65 3.28 46.62
CA LYS A 56 -20.24 3.65 46.42
C LYS A 56 -19.33 2.42 46.29
N LYS A 57 -19.54 1.39 47.13
CA LYS A 57 -18.82 0.12 47.02
C LYS A 57 -19.04 -0.54 45.65
N PHE A 58 -20.28 -0.59 45.15
CA PHE A 58 -20.55 -1.16 43.82
C PHE A 58 -19.97 -0.32 42.67
N VAL A 59 -19.86 1.01 42.85
CA VAL A 59 -19.13 1.87 41.90
C VAL A 59 -17.64 1.47 41.83
N GLU A 60 -16.99 1.24 42.98
CA GLU A 60 -15.58 0.82 43.03
C GLU A 60 -15.38 -0.57 42.38
N ILE A 61 -16.26 -1.54 42.68
CA ILE A 61 -16.25 -2.87 42.05
C ILE A 61 -16.37 -2.76 40.53
N ASN A 62 -17.32 -1.96 40.04
CA ASN A 62 -17.53 -1.79 38.60
C ASN A 62 -16.36 -1.05 37.94
N GLN A 63 -15.73 -0.08 38.62
CA GLN A 63 -14.52 0.58 38.13
C GLN A 63 -13.36 -0.39 37.98
N GLU A 64 -13.18 -1.32 38.92
CA GLU A 64 -12.14 -2.34 38.84
C GLU A 64 -12.42 -3.34 37.70
N ALA A 65 -13.67 -3.81 37.56
CA ALA A 65 -14.07 -4.65 36.44
C ALA A 65 -13.83 -3.95 35.09
N HIS A 66 -14.11 -2.64 35.01
CA HIS A 66 -13.80 -1.83 33.82
C HIS A 66 -12.29 -1.73 33.54
N LYS A 67 -11.46 -1.54 34.55
CA LYS A 67 -9.99 -1.51 34.39
C LYS A 67 -9.47 -2.85 33.89
N GLN A 68 -9.95 -3.95 34.45
CA GLN A 68 -9.54 -5.30 34.05
C GLN A 68 -9.93 -5.60 32.60
N ARG A 69 -11.20 -5.41 32.20
CA ARG A 69 -11.60 -5.69 30.81
C ARG A 69 -10.86 -4.82 29.77
N LEU A 70 -10.41 -3.62 30.17
CA LEU A 70 -9.65 -2.72 29.29
C LEU A 70 -8.16 -3.04 29.24
N ASN A 71 -7.66 -3.94 30.07
CA ASN A 71 -6.24 -4.30 30.13
C ASN A 71 -6.03 -5.82 30.19
N PRO A 72 -6.60 -6.63 29.26
CA PRO A 72 -6.55 -8.09 29.32
C PRO A 72 -5.14 -8.65 29.26
N HIS A 73 -4.14 -7.84 28.90
CA HIS A 73 -2.73 -8.19 28.92
C HIS A 73 -2.17 -8.57 30.30
N TYR A 74 -2.90 -8.36 31.42
CA TYR A 74 -2.52 -8.96 32.71
C TYR A 74 -2.62 -10.49 32.72
N LYS A 75 -3.37 -11.07 31.77
CA LYS A 75 -3.51 -12.53 31.59
C LYS A 75 -2.28 -13.16 30.91
N LEU A 76 -1.38 -12.36 30.35
CA LEU A 76 -0.11 -12.82 29.81
C LEU A 76 0.81 -13.30 30.95
N ASP A 77 1.55 -14.37 30.72
CA ASP A 77 2.57 -14.82 31.68
C ASP A 77 3.77 -13.86 31.67
N LEU A 78 3.78 -12.91 32.60
CA LEU A 78 4.87 -11.95 32.75
C LEU A 78 6.17 -12.61 33.24
N ASN A 79 6.15 -13.85 33.74
CA ASN A 79 7.35 -14.55 34.21
C ASN A 79 8.05 -15.36 33.12
N SER A 80 7.40 -15.57 31.98
CA SER A 80 8.04 -16.16 30.81
C SER A 80 9.29 -15.36 30.42
N LYS A 81 10.35 -16.10 30.11
CA LYS A 81 11.62 -15.59 29.56
C LYS A 81 11.67 -15.75 28.05
N ASP A 82 10.63 -16.35 27.46
CA ASP A 82 10.52 -16.54 26.03
C ASP A 82 10.35 -15.19 25.35
N LYS A 83 10.85 -15.15 24.12
CA LYS A 83 10.85 -13.96 23.29
C LYS A 83 10.71 -14.34 21.84
N ILE A 84 10.12 -13.41 21.10
CA ILE A 84 9.94 -13.49 19.66
C ILE A 84 10.55 -12.24 19.03
N ARG A 85 11.21 -12.42 17.89
CA ARG A 85 11.75 -11.34 17.08
C ARG A 85 10.90 -11.18 15.85
N ILE A 86 10.58 -9.94 15.54
CA ILE A 86 9.81 -9.55 14.37
C ILE A 86 10.72 -8.66 13.52
N THR A 87 10.93 -9.07 12.27
CA THR A 87 11.81 -8.39 11.33
C THR A 87 11.10 -8.23 9.98
N PRO A 88 10.47 -7.08 9.70
CA PRO A 88 10.02 -6.75 8.35
C PRO A 88 11.24 -6.64 7.42
N LEU A 89 11.16 -7.28 6.25
CA LEU A 89 12.17 -7.17 5.19
C LEU A 89 11.68 -6.29 4.02
N GLY A 90 10.41 -5.93 4.04
CA GLY A 90 9.69 -5.11 3.06
C GLY A 90 8.27 -4.81 3.57
N GLY A 91 7.64 -3.77 3.04
CA GLY A 91 6.28 -3.35 3.41
C GLY A 91 6.20 -2.16 4.36
N LEU A 92 7.32 -1.59 4.82
CA LEU A 92 7.36 -0.40 5.67
C LEU A 92 8.05 0.78 4.99
N GLY A 93 7.42 1.95 5.10
CA GLY A 93 7.92 3.16 4.41
C GLY A 93 7.49 3.23 2.94
N GLU A 94 6.75 2.22 2.47
CA GLU A 94 6.16 2.13 1.14
C GLU A 94 4.84 1.34 1.18
N ILE A 95 4.17 1.24 0.03
CA ILE A 95 3.03 0.36 -0.19
C ILE A 95 3.48 -0.70 -1.22
N GLY A 96 3.78 -1.91 -0.76
CA GLY A 96 4.32 -2.97 -1.61
C GLY A 96 5.35 -3.86 -0.90
N GLY A 97 5.67 -5.00 -1.49
CA GLY A 97 6.83 -5.80 -1.09
C GLY A 97 6.73 -6.41 0.31
N ASN A 98 5.52 -6.67 0.80
CA ASN A 98 5.31 -7.12 2.17
C ASN A 98 5.97 -8.48 2.43
N ILE A 99 6.87 -8.51 3.41
CA ILE A 99 7.46 -9.74 3.93
C ILE A 99 7.94 -9.51 5.36
N THR A 100 7.48 -10.33 6.29
CA THR A 100 7.87 -10.23 7.71
C THR A 100 8.36 -11.57 8.24
N VAL A 101 9.52 -11.56 8.88
CA VAL A 101 10.06 -12.72 9.59
C VAL A 101 9.61 -12.69 11.05
N PHE A 102 9.05 -13.80 11.53
CA PHE A 102 8.84 -14.06 12.95
C PHE A 102 9.81 -15.16 13.39
N GLU A 103 10.70 -14.86 14.34
CA GLU A 103 11.78 -15.75 14.76
C GLU A 103 11.70 -15.97 16.28
N THR A 104 11.62 -17.22 16.72
CA THR A 104 11.82 -17.62 18.11
C THR A 104 13.32 -17.81 18.38
N GLN A 105 13.70 -18.52 19.44
CA GLN A 105 15.10 -18.88 19.64
C GLN A 105 15.60 -19.85 18.55
N ASN A 106 14.77 -20.83 18.18
CA ASN A 106 15.18 -21.99 17.39
C ASN A 106 14.56 -22.01 15.99
N GLU A 107 13.38 -21.43 15.82
CA GLU A 107 12.58 -21.55 14.60
C GLU A 107 12.16 -20.18 14.06
N ALA A 108 11.77 -20.16 12.79
CA ALA A 108 11.25 -18.96 12.13
C ALA A 108 10.11 -19.30 11.17
N ILE A 109 9.26 -18.33 10.91
CA ILE A 109 8.27 -18.35 9.84
C ILE A 109 8.34 -17.04 9.05
N LEU A 110 7.97 -17.11 7.78
CA LEU A 110 7.77 -15.94 6.93
C LEU A 110 6.28 -15.67 6.81
N VAL A 111 5.86 -14.42 6.97
CA VAL A 111 4.50 -13.97 6.66
C VAL A 111 4.56 -13.09 5.42
N ASP A 112 3.88 -13.56 4.36
CA ASP A 112 3.86 -13.00 3.02
C ASP A 112 5.25 -12.90 2.34
N VAL A 113 5.25 -12.83 1.01
CA VAL A 113 6.43 -12.70 0.13
C VAL A 113 6.03 -11.88 -1.11
N GLY A 114 5.82 -10.58 -0.88
CA GLY A 114 5.34 -9.62 -1.86
C GLY A 114 6.39 -9.04 -2.81
N MET A 115 5.94 -8.50 -3.94
CA MET A 115 6.74 -7.60 -4.79
C MET A 115 6.28 -6.14 -4.61
N SER A 116 7.12 -5.17 -4.98
CA SER A 116 6.71 -3.75 -5.10
C SER A 116 6.71 -3.32 -6.57
N PHE A 117 5.95 -2.28 -6.90
CA PHE A 117 6.00 -1.66 -8.22
C PHE A 117 7.09 -0.58 -8.28
N PRO A 118 7.70 -0.34 -9.45
CA PRO A 118 8.71 0.70 -9.64
C PRO A 118 8.11 2.10 -9.65
N ASP A 119 8.92 3.08 -9.26
CA ASP A 119 8.60 4.51 -9.39
C ASP A 119 8.81 4.99 -10.84
N GLU A 120 8.28 6.18 -11.19
CA GLU A 120 8.36 6.74 -12.56
C GLU A 120 9.80 6.92 -13.08
N ASP A 121 10.77 7.09 -12.18
CA ASP A 121 12.19 7.28 -12.50
C ASP A 121 12.97 5.97 -12.65
N MET A 122 12.39 4.81 -12.34
CA MET A 122 13.06 3.50 -12.43
C MET A 122 12.96 2.93 -13.85
N HIS A 123 13.60 3.61 -14.80
CA HIS A 123 13.47 3.31 -16.22
C HIS A 123 13.85 1.86 -16.59
N GLY A 124 12.91 1.18 -17.25
CA GLY A 124 13.08 -0.20 -17.73
C GLY A 124 13.09 -1.25 -16.62
N VAL A 125 12.57 -0.91 -15.43
CA VAL A 125 12.23 -1.86 -14.36
C VAL A 125 10.73 -2.13 -14.44
N ASP A 126 10.32 -3.39 -14.32
CA ASP A 126 8.89 -3.75 -14.29
C ASP A 126 8.40 -4.02 -12.85
N ILE A 127 9.21 -4.70 -12.05
CA ILE A 127 8.87 -5.06 -10.65
C ILE A 127 10.11 -5.00 -9.75
N LEU A 128 9.87 -4.85 -8.45
CA LEU A 128 10.88 -4.85 -7.41
C LEU A 128 10.68 -6.07 -6.50
N VAL A 129 11.74 -6.84 -6.26
CA VAL A 129 11.71 -8.04 -5.41
C VAL A 129 12.53 -7.80 -4.14
N PRO A 130 12.04 -8.18 -2.94
CA PRO A 130 12.80 -8.00 -1.69
C PRO A 130 14.15 -8.73 -1.67
N ASP A 131 15.13 -8.15 -0.97
CA ASP A 131 16.44 -8.80 -0.72
C ASP A 131 16.29 -9.98 0.27
N PHE A 132 16.51 -11.20 -0.23
CA PHE A 132 16.45 -12.42 0.57
C PHE A 132 17.72 -12.74 1.38
N SER A 133 18.70 -11.83 1.46
CA SER A 133 19.97 -12.06 2.17
C SER A 133 19.77 -12.54 3.61
N TYR A 134 18.89 -11.88 4.38
CA TYR A 134 18.62 -12.31 5.76
C TYR A 134 17.95 -13.69 5.83
N ILE A 135 17.04 -13.99 4.90
CA ILE A 135 16.38 -15.30 4.79
C ILE A 135 17.41 -16.40 4.54
N ARG A 136 18.41 -16.15 3.68
CA ARG A 136 19.52 -17.09 3.45
C ARG A 136 20.31 -17.37 4.73
N GLU A 137 20.60 -16.33 5.52
CA GLU A 137 21.34 -16.46 6.79
C GLU A 137 20.58 -17.34 7.81
N ILE A 138 19.26 -17.20 7.90
CA ILE A 138 18.43 -17.95 8.86
C ILE A 138 17.72 -19.16 8.27
N ARG A 139 18.04 -19.56 7.02
CA ARG A 139 17.32 -20.59 6.25
C ARG A 139 16.98 -21.84 7.05
N ASN A 140 17.93 -22.33 7.84
CA ASN A 140 17.78 -23.57 8.61
C ASN A 140 16.75 -23.48 9.75
N LYS A 141 16.39 -22.26 10.18
CA LYS A 141 15.35 -22.02 11.18
C LYS A 141 13.95 -21.97 10.57
N ILE A 142 13.82 -21.61 9.28
CA ILE A 142 12.55 -21.33 8.65
C ILE A 142 11.75 -22.62 8.46
N LYS A 143 10.53 -22.65 9.03
CA LYS A 143 9.64 -23.83 9.01
C LYS A 143 8.55 -23.73 7.96
N ALA A 144 8.11 -22.53 7.62
CA ALA A 144 7.06 -22.31 6.63
C ALA A 144 7.00 -20.86 6.12
N VAL A 145 6.36 -20.71 4.98
CA VAL A 145 5.80 -19.45 4.48
C VAL A 145 4.30 -19.46 4.74
N ILE A 146 3.81 -18.38 5.35
CA ILE A 146 2.43 -18.18 5.79
C ILE A 146 1.86 -17.03 4.96
N ILE A 147 0.77 -17.27 4.25
CA ILE A 147 0.19 -16.25 3.35
C ILE A 147 -1.14 -15.74 3.92
N THR A 148 -1.31 -14.42 3.92
CA THR A 148 -2.53 -13.73 4.38
C THR A 148 -3.59 -13.68 3.29
N HIS A 149 -3.19 -13.26 2.07
CA HIS A 149 -4.05 -13.12 0.90
C HIS A 149 -3.24 -13.08 -0.40
N ALA A 150 -3.92 -12.94 -1.55
CA ALA A 150 -3.33 -13.22 -2.87
C ALA A 150 -2.99 -11.97 -3.71
N HIS A 151 -2.83 -10.79 -3.10
CA HIS A 151 -2.34 -9.64 -3.84
C HIS A 151 -0.85 -9.74 -4.19
N GLU A 152 -0.44 -9.06 -5.25
CA GLU A 152 0.93 -9.10 -5.78
C GLU A 152 1.97 -8.61 -4.77
N ASP A 153 1.61 -7.63 -3.97
CA ASP A 153 2.39 -7.13 -2.84
C ASP A 153 2.42 -8.04 -1.62
N HIS A 154 1.82 -9.24 -1.70
CA HIS A 154 1.91 -10.29 -0.67
C HIS A 154 2.37 -11.64 -1.21
N ILE A 155 2.20 -11.94 -2.50
CA ILE A 155 2.61 -13.23 -3.10
C ILE A 155 3.52 -13.10 -4.33
N GLY A 156 3.72 -11.88 -4.82
CA GLY A 156 4.36 -11.62 -6.12
C GLY A 156 5.81 -12.08 -6.19
N ALA A 157 6.54 -12.04 -5.08
CA ALA A 157 7.93 -12.45 -5.03
C ALA A 157 8.13 -13.96 -4.74
N MET A 158 7.04 -14.73 -4.55
CA MET A 158 7.11 -16.17 -4.31
C MET A 158 7.93 -16.94 -5.36
N PRO A 159 7.78 -16.72 -6.68
CA PRO A 159 8.56 -17.44 -7.68
C PRO A 159 10.07 -17.17 -7.57
N TYR A 160 10.45 -15.96 -7.17
CA TYR A 160 11.85 -15.56 -7.00
C TYR A 160 12.43 -16.24 -5.76
N LEU A 161 11.69 -16.25 -4.64
CA LEU A 161 12.08 -16.98 -3.45
C LEU A 161 12.27 -18.47 -3.76
N TYR A 162 11.32 -19.10 -4.46
CA TYR A 162 11.33 -20.54 -4.73
C TYR A 162 12.38 -21.01 -5.74
N LYS A 163 12.93 -20.10 -6.55
CA LYS A 163 14.13 -20.39 -7.35
C LYS A 163 15.38 -20.54 -6.49
N GLU A 164 15.42 -19.91 -5.31
CA GLU A 164 16.57 -19.95 -4.39
C GLU A 164 16.37 -20.92 -3.22
N MET A 165 15.19 -20.90 -2.58
CA MET A 165 14.90 -21.59 -1.32
C MET A 165 13.44 -22.05 -1.27
N GLN A 166 13.22 -23.30 -0.87
CA GLN A 166 11.88 -23.91 -0.80
C GLN A 166 11.50 -24.24 0.64
N PHE A 167 10.26 -23.94 0.99
CA PHE A 167 9.69 -24.19 2.32
C PHE A 167 8.25 -24.71 2.15
N PRO A 168 7.62 -25.29 3.18
CA PRO A 168 6.16 -25.50 3.17
C PRO A 168 5.41 -24.16 3.05
N ILE A 169 4.39 -24.09 2.20
CA ILE A 169 3.52 -22.90 2.03
C ILE A 169 2.15 -23.20 2.64
N TYR A 170 1.72 -22.39 3.59
CA TYR A 170 0.39 -22.47 4.20
C TYR A 170 -0.45 -21.26 3.81
N ALA A 171 -1.58 -21.51 3.17
CA ALA A 171 -2.53 -20.47 2.80
C ALA A 171 -3.92 -21.05 2.54
N SER A 172 -4.92 -20.17 2.45
CA SER A 172 -6.24 -20.54 1.95
C SER A 172 -6.18 -20.91 0.45
N PRO A 173 -7.21 -21.58 -0.10
CA PRO A 173 -7.13 -22.15 -1.45
C PRO A 173 -6.85 -21.13 -2.57
N LEU A 174 -7.42 -19.92 -2.50
CA LEU A 174 -7.21 -18.91 -3.54
C LEU A 174 -5.75 -18.43 -3.62
N PRO A 175 -5.09 -17.98 -2.52
CA PRO A 175 -3.67 -17.67 -2.56
C PRO A 175 -2.80 -18.81 -3.12
N LEU A 176 -3.06 -20.07 -2.73
CA LEU A 176 -2.31 -21.21 -3.30
C LEU A 176 -2.53 -21.36 -4.79
N ALA A 177 -3.77 -21.21 -5.28
CA ALA A 177 -4.06 -21.27 -6.71
C ALA A 177 -3.33 -20.16 -7.49
N MET A 178 -3.33 -18.93 -6.96
CA MET A 178 -2.66 -17.78 -7.58
C MET A 178 -1.13 -17.90 -7.55
N ILE A 179 -0.54 -18.36 -6.44
CA ILE A 179 0.90 -18.70 -6.37
C ILE A 179 1.23 -19.82 -7.37
N GLY A 180 0.37 -20.84 -7.46
CA GLY A 180 0.53 -21.94 -8.40
C GLY A 180 0.56 -21.47 -9.86
N ASN A 181 -0.27 -20.50 -10.20
CA ASN A 181 -0.27 -19.89 -11.53
C ASN A 181 1.04 -19.16 -11.84
N LYS A 182 1.58 -18.43 -10.88
CA LYS A 182 2.89 -17.79 -11.00
C LYS A 182 4.00 -18.83 -11.14
N PHE A 183 3.94 -19.92 -10.40
CA PHE A 183 4.90 -21.02 -10.54
C PHE A 183 4.86 -21.61 -11.96
N ASP A 184 3.69 -21.72 -12.59
CA ASP A 184 3.60 -22.16 -13.99
C ASP A 184 4.24 -21.15 -14.95
N GLU A 185 3.98 -19.85 -14.75
CA GLU A 185 4.53 -18.76 -15.56
C GLU A 185 6.05 -18.67 -15.48
N HIS A 186 6.63 -18.97 -14.32
CA HIS A 186 8.07 -19.04 -14.11
C HIS A 186 8.68 -20.43 -14.35
N HIS A 187 7.91 -21.38 -14.91
CA HIS A 187 8.35 -22.73 -15.25
C HIS A 187 8.86 -23.57 -14.06
N ILE A 188 8.30 -23.35 -12.88
CA ILE A 188 8.65 -24.02 -11.61
C ILE A 188 7.43 -24.74 -10.98
N LYS A 189 6.52 -25.23 -11.83
CA LYS A 189 5.25 -25.86 -11.44
C LYS A 189 5.38 -27.02 -10.43
N ASP A 190 6.51 -27.72 -10.42
CA ASP A 190 6.74 -28.87 -9.54
C ASP A 190 6.79 -28.44 -8.06
N PHE A 191 7.08 -27.17 -7.77
CA PHE A 191 7.05 -26.64 -6.40
C PHE A 191 5.64 -26.48 -5.83
N LYS A 192 4.57 -26.72 -6.61
CA LYS A 192 3.21 -26.86 -6.07
C LYS A 192 3.09 -27.99 -5.04
N GLN A 193 4.02 -28.96 -5.03
CA GLN A 193 4.07 -30.00 -4.00
C GLN A 193 4.30 -29.48 -2.57
N TYR A 194 4.77 -28.23 -2.42
CA TYR A 194 4.95 -27.58 -1.12
C TYR A 194 3.68 -26.91 -0.58
N PHE A 195 2.57 -26.95 -1.32
CA PHE A 195 1.32 -26.29 -0.93
C PHE A 195 0.59 -27.08 0.16
N ASN A 196 0.23 -26.38 1.23
CA ASN A 196 -0.54 -26.89 2.36
C ASN A 196 -1.80 -26.02 2.53
N PRO A 197 -2.95 -26.42 1.97
CA PRO A 197 -4.20 -25.69 2.13
C PRO A 197 -4.66 -25.69 3.59
N ILE A 198 -5.12 -24.54 4.06
CA ILE A 198 -5.63 -24.36 5.42
C ILE A 198 -7.15 -24.28 5.48
N GLU A 199 -7.68 -24.56 6.66
CA GLU A 199 -9.04 -24.29 7.07
C GLU A 199 -9.03 -23.09 8.04
N LYS A 200 -9.85 -22.08 7.79
CA LYS A 200 -9.95 -20.92 8.70
C LYS A 200 -10.54 -21.35 10.05
N ARG A 201 -10.13 -20.69 11.13
CA ARG A 201 -10.41 -21.02 12.54
C ARG A 201 -9.86 -22.35 13.05
N LYS A 202 -9.00 -23.01 12.27
CA LYS A 202 -8.26 -24.18 12.71
C LYS A 202 -6.83 -23.77 13.07
N ILE A 203 -6.35 -24.28 14.21
CA ILE A 203 -4.97 -24.08 14.67
C ILE A 203 -4.08 -25.11 13.99
N TYR A 204 -3.03 -24.64 13.34
CA TYR A 204 -1.98 -25.44 12.72
C TYR A 204 -0.69 -25.31 13.52
N LYS A 205 -0.10 -26.44 13.90
CA LYS A 205 1.23 -26.49 14.51
C LYS A 205 2.28 -26.50 13.41
N ILE A 206 3.18 -25.52 13.42
CA ILE A 206 4.22 -25.35 12.42
C ILE A 206 5.56 -25.31 13.13
N GLY A 207 6.36 -26.37 12.93
CA GLY A 207 7.52 -26.61 13.79
C GLY A 207 7.10 -26.97 15.22
N GLU A 208 7.98 -26.71 16.17
CA GLU A 208 7.76 -26.93 17.60
C GLU A 208 7.28 -25.65 18.30
N ASP A 209 7.61 -24.47 17.78
CA ASP A 209 7.46 -23.19 18.48
C ASP A 209 6.21 -22.38 18.06
N PHE A 210 5.56 -22.72 16.95
CA PHE A 210 4.45 -21.92 16.39
C PHE A 210 3.13 -22.67 16.29
N GLU A 211 2.07 -22.01 16.77
CA GLU A 211 0.67 -22.32 16.50
C GLU A 211 0.05 -21.17 15.71
N ILE A 212 -0.47 -21.44 14.51
CA ILE A 212 -1.04 -20.43 13.62
C ILE A 212 -2.49 -20.73 13.33
N GLU A 213 -3.35 -19.72 13.47
CA GLU A 213 -4.75 -19.77 13.08
C GLU A 213 -5.08 -18.62 12.12
N TRP A 214 -5.76 -18.96 11.02
CA TRP A 214 -6.26 -17.99 10.05
C TRP A 214 -7.70 -17.60 10.40
N MET A 215 -7.98 -16.31 10.45
CA MET A 215 -9.30 -15.75 10.69
C MET A 215 -9.74 -14.94 9.47
N HIS A 216 -10.97 -15.12 9.01
CA HIS A 216 -11.40 -14.46 7.78
C HIS A 216 -11.44 -12.93 7.93
N MET A 217 -10.94 -12.23 6.91
CA MET A 217 -11.06 -10.78 6.79
C MET A 217 -11.63 -10.38 5.44
N THR A 218 -12.40 -9.29 5.46
CA THR A 218 -12.84 -8.59 4.26
C THR A 218 -11.74 -7.66 3.77
N HIS A 219 -11.48 -7.70 2.47
CA HIS A 219 -10.48 -6.86 1.80
C HIS A 219 -10.90 -6.65 0.33
N SER A 220 -10.06 -6.09 -0.54
CA SER A 220 -10.36 -5.95 -1.97
C SER A 220 -10.09 -7.21 -2.80
N ILE A 221 -9.63 -8.30 -2.18
CA ILE A 221 -9.61 -9.65 -2.75
C ILE A 221 -10.36 -10.61 -1.84
N ILE A 222 -10.95 -11.63 -2.42
CA ILE A 222 -11.59 -12.73 -1.69
C ILE A 222 -10.57 -13.56 -0.93
N ASP A 223 -11.08 -14.31 0.05
CA ASP A 223 -10.33 -15.30 0.81
C ASP A 223 -9.14 -14.76 1.65
N SER A 224 -9.13 -13.45 1.92
CA SER A 224 -8.18 -12.81 2.83
C SER A 224 -8.34 -13.25 4.28
N SER A 225 -7.25 -13.14 5.04
CA SER A 225 -7.18 -13.58 6.43
C SER A 225 -6.28 -12.70 7.31
N SER A 226 -6.71 -12.47 8.54
CA SER A 226 -5.82 -12.17 9.66
C SER A 226 -5.21 -13.45 10.21
N LEU A 227 -4.08 -13.31 10.92
CA LEU A 227 -3.36 -14.42 11.54
C LEU A 227 -3.30 -14.21 13.06
N ALA A 228 -3.58 -15.27 13.81
CA ALA A 228 -3.17 -15.39 15.21
C ALA A 228 -1.94 -16.29 15.26
N ILE A 229 -0.79 -15.71 15.59
CA ILE A 229 0.52 -16.39 15.69
C ILE A 229 0.83 -16.56 17.17
N THR A 230 0.68 -17.77 17.68
CA THR A 230 0.90 -18.09 19.09
C THR A 230 2.25 -18.79 19.26
N THR A 231 3.02 -18.31 20.23
CA THR A 231 4.29 -18.90 20.68
C THR A 231 4.29 -18.96 22.21
N ALA A 232 5.33 -19.54 22.81
CA ALA A 232 5.54 -19.50 24.27
C ALA A 232 5.61 -18.06 24.84
N SER A 233 5.97 -17.06 24.01
CA SER A 233 6.00 -15.65 24.42
C SER A 233 4.61 -15.03 24.56
N GLY A 234 3.59 -15.64 23.94
CA GLY A 234 2.23 -15.11 23.84
C GLY A 234 1.71 -15.07 22.39
N THR A 235 0.47 -14.62 22.23
CA THR A 235 -0.19 -14.51 20.92
C THR A 235 0.05 -13.14 20.29
N ILE A 236 0.45 -13.14 19.03
CA ILE A 236 0.53 -11.96 18.17
C ILE A 236 -0.62 -12.03 17.16
N ILE A 237 -1.31 -10.91 16.94
CA ILE A 237 -2.27 -10.78 15.84
C ILE A 237 -1.60 -9.99 14.72
N HIS A 238 -1.60 -10.54 13.51
CA HIS A 238 -1.25 -9.83 12.28
C HIS A 238 -2.53 -9.65 11.49
N THR A 239 -2.98 -8.42 11.24
CA THR A 239 -4.26 -8.20 10.56
C THR A 239 -4.28 -8.72 9.13
N GLY A 240 -3.10 -8.79 8.50
CA GLY A 240 -3.02 -8.75 7.05
C GLY A 240 -3.62 -7.44 6.56
N ASP A 241 -3.99 -7.40 5.29
CA ASP A 241 -4.72 -6.26 4.75
C ASP A 241 -6.21 -6.46 4.98
N PHE A 242 -6.87 -5.42 5.47
CA PHE A 242 -8.26 -5.56 5.88
C PHE A 242 -9.02 -4.26 5.75
N LYS A 243 -10.32 -4.40 5.53
CA LYS A 243 -11.37 -3.47 5.97
C LYS A 243 -12.39 -4.25 6.80
N ILE A 244 -13.37 -3.57 7.37
CA ILE A 244 -14.51 -4.21 8.04
C ILE A 244 -15.76 -3.94 7.20
N ASP A 245 -15.99 -4.82 6.22
CA ASP A 245 -17.20 -4.81 5.41
C ASP A 245 -18.28 -5.68 6.08
N HIS A 246 -19.41 -5.06 6.43
CA HIS A 246 -20.54 -5.74 7.06
C HIS A 246 -21.50 -6.36 6.05
N THR A 247 -21.40 -6.02 4.77
CA THR A 247 -22.24 -6.51 3.68
C THR A 247 -21.41 -6.86 2.43
N PRO A 248 -20.36 -7.70 2.56
CA PRO A 248 -19.51 -8.05 1.43
C PRO A 248 -20.27 -8.88 0.39
N ILE A 249 -19.76 -8.89 -0.84
CA ILE A 249 -20.47 -9.46 -2.00
C ILE A 249 -20.71 -10.97 -1.89
N ASP A 250 -19.78 -11.69 -1.29
CA ASP A 250 -19.86 -13.13 -1.04
C ASP A 250 -20.57 -13.49 0.27
N GLY A 251 -20.95 -12.50 1.08
CA GLY A 251 -21.59 -12.68 2.38
C GLY A 251 -20.64 -13.10 3.51
N TYR A 252 -19.34 -13.26 3.26
CA TYR A 252 -18.38 -13.62 4.29
C TYR A 252 -17.83 -12.36 4.98
N THR A 253 -18.39 -12.04 6.16
CA THR A 253 -17.96 -10.87 6.94
C THR A 253 -16.67 -11.12 7.70
N ALA A 254 -15.98 -10.04 8.06
CA ALA A 254 -14.89 -10.03 9.02
C ALA A 254 -15.16 -10.88 10.27
N ASP A 255 -14.17 -11.67 10.72
CA ASP A 255 -14.30 -12.55 11.86
C ASP A 255 -14.11 -11.84 13.22
N LEU A 256 -14.96 -10.85 13.48
CA LEU A 256 -14.85 -9.94 14.63
C LEU A 256 -14.96 -10.69 15.98
N HIS A 257 -15.80 -11.73 16.05
CA HIS A 257 -15.95 -12.52 17.27
C HIS A 257 -14.67 -13.30 17.61
N ARG A 258 -13.97 -13.84 16.60
CA ARG A 258 -12.73 -14.58 16.84
C ARG A 258 -11.59 -13.65 17.23
N LEU A 259 -11.53 -12.45 16.64
CA LEU A 259 -10.60 -11.40 17.08
C LEU A 259 -10.85 -11.00 18.55
N ALA A 260 -12.11 -10.79 18.94
CA ALA A 260 -12.48 -10.48 20.33
C ALA A 260 -12.13 -11.63 21.29
N TYR A 261 -12.29 -12.89 20.86
CA TYR A 261 -11.89 -14.06 21.65
C TYR A 261 -10.39 -14.03 22.00
N TYR A 262 -9.53 -13.69 21.03
CA TYR A 262 -8.10 -13.51 21.31
C TYR A 262 -7.83 -12.29 22.20
N GLY A 263 -8.49 -11.16 21.94
CA GLY A 263 -8.33 -9.97 22.76
C GLY A 263 -8.69 -10.19 24.22
N GLU A 264 -9.78 -10.92 24.49
CA GLU A 264 -10.19 -11.27 25.85
C GLU A 264 -9.17 -12.20 26.54
N ARG A 265 -8.43 -13.02 25.79
CA ARG A 265 -7.36 -13.88 26.35
C ARG A 265 -6.06 -13.13 26.63
N GLY A 266 -5.92 -11.91 26.10
CA GLY A 266 -4.72 -11.09 26.20
C GLY A 266 -3.77 -11.33 25.02
N VAL A 267 -3.63 -10.30 24.18
CA VAL A 267 -2.73 -10.31 23.01
C VAL A 267 -1.41 -9.60 23.35
N LEU A 268 -0.29 -10.25 23.04
CA LEU A 268 1.05 -9.71 23.27
C LEU A 268 1.32 -8.52 22.34
N CYS A 269 1.11 -8.70 21.03
CA CYS A 269 1.38 -7.67 20.04
C CYS A 269 0.33 -7.68 18.92
N LEU A 270 0.02 -6.51 18.39
CA LEU A 270 -0.76 -6.35 17.16
C LEU A 270 0.10 -5.69 16.08
N LEU A 271 0.19 -6.35 14.92
CA LEU A 271 0.65 -5.78 13.67
C LEU A 271 -0.57 -5.46 12.81
N SER A 272 -0.76 -4.19 12.46
CA SER A 272 -1.99 -3.72 11.79
C SER A 272 -1.74 -2.85 10.57
N ASP A 273 -2.50 -3.10 9.51
CA ASP A 273 -2.54 -2.32 8.25
C ASP A 273 -2.81 -0.84 8.52
N SER A 274 -1.94 0.03 7.99
CA SER A 274 -1.94 1.47 8.20
C SER A 274 -2.31 2.28 6.96
N THR A 275 -2.57 1.64 5.82
CA THR A 275 -2.69 2.26 4.49
C THR A 275 -3.64 3.46 4.45
N ASN A 276 -4.79 3.35 5.12
CA ASN A 276 -5.86 4.37 5.11
C ASN A 276 -5.97 5.16 6.42
N SER A 277 -4.90 5.26 7.21
CA SER A 277 -4.92 5.90 8.55
C SER A 277 -5.32 7.38 8.56
N TYR A 278 -5.21 8.09 7.43
CA TYR A 278 -5.69 9.47 7.29
C TYR A 278 -7.17 9.58 6.94
N ASN A 279 -7.80 8.50 6.47
CA ASN A 279 -9.22 8.54 6.13
C ASN A 279 -10.07 8.52 7.40
N THR A 280 -10.80 9.62 7.62
CA THR A 280 -11.70 9.78 8.77
C THR A 280 -13.09 9.20 8.53
N ASN A 281 -13.46 8.98 7.27
CA ASN A 281 -14.74 8.36 6.93
C ASN A 281 -14.60 6.84 6.95
N PRO A 282 -15.58 6.09 7.49
CA PRO A 282 -15.62 4.63 7.37
C PRO A 282 -15.46 4.19 5.92
N THR A 283 -14.65 3.14 5.69
CA THR A 283 -14.55 2.55 4.35
C THR A 283 -15.90 1.93 3.99
N LEU A 284 -16.40 2.28 2.79
CA LEU A 284 -17.70 1.80 2.32
C LEU A 284 -17.63 0.32 1.93
N SER A 285 -18.78 -0.35 2.02
CA SER A 285 -18.93 -1.74 1.57
C SER A 285 -18.71 -1.86 0.06
N GLU A 286 -18.22 -3.00 -0.42
CA GLU A 286 -18.22 -3.31 -1.86
C GLU A 286 -19.64 -3.26 -2.46
N LEU A 287 -20.68 -3.49 -1.66
CA LEU A 287 -22.06 -3.38 -2.09
C LEU A 287 -22.46 -1.93 -2.43
N ASN A 288 -21.80 -0.92 -1.85
CA ASN A 288 -22.08 0.49 -2.15
C ASN A 288 -21.78 0.88 -3.61
N VAL A 289 -21.00 0.07 -4.33
CA VAL A 289 -20.71 0.28 -5.76
C VAL A 289 -21.91 -0.11 -6.63
N ALA A 290 -22.80 -0.97 -6.15
CA ALA A 290 -23.92 -1.51 -6.92
C ALA A 290 -24.86 -0.44 -7.52
N PRO A 291 -25.31 0.60 -6.79
CA PRO A 291 -26.10 1.69 -7.37
C PRO A 291 -25.36 2.44 -8.48
N ALA A 292 -24.04 2.62 -8.36
CA ALA A 292 -23.24 3.29 -9.38
C ALA A 292 -23.14 2.44 -10.65
N LEU A 293 -22.89 1.13 -10.51
CA LEU A 293 -22.92 0.19 -11.64
C LEU A 293 -24.29 0.16 -12.31
N ASP A 294 -25.38 0.12 -11.54
CA ASP A 294 -26.74 0.13 -12.09
C ASP A 294 -27.02 1.41 -12.92
N ARG A 295 -26.57 2.59 -12.44
CA ARG A 295 -26.64 3.85 -13.20
C ARG A 295 -25.79 3.83 -14.47
N VAL A 296 -24.59 3.26 -14.40
CA VAL A 296 -23.69 3.10 -15.56
C VAL A 296 -24.37 2.29 -16.65
N PHE A 297 -24.88 1.10 -16.32
CA PHE A 297 -25.44 0.19 -17.31
C PHE A 297 -26.81 0.64 -17.84
N SER A 298 -27.65 1.27 -17.00
CA SER A 298 -28.95 1.80 -17.44
C SER A 298 -28.85 2.97 -18.43
N LYS A 299 -27.78 3.78 -18.33
CA LYS A 299 -27.55 4.94 -19.21
C LYS A 299 -26.67 4.64 -20.42
N ALA A 300 -25.99 3.50 -20.45
CA ALA A 300 -25.05 3.17 -21.51
C ALA A 300 -25.76 2.85 -22.84
N GLU A 301 -25.53 3.68 -23.85
CA GLU A 301 -26.11 3.55 -25.21
C GLU A 301 -25.30 2.60 -26.10
N GLY A 302 -23.97 2.58 -25.94
CA GLY A 302 -23.06 1.70 -26.67
C GLY A 302 -22.37 0.67 -25.77
N ARG A 303 -21.11 0.33 -26.07
CA ARG A 303 -20.32 -0.62 -25.28
C ARG A 303 -19.96 0.01 -23.94
N VAL A 304 -19.91 -0.82 -22.90
CA VAL A 304 -19.32 -0.42 -21.62
C VAL A 304 -17.94 -1.07 -21.54
N ILE A 305 -16.91 -0.26 -21.32
CA ILE A 305 -15.53 -0.73 -21.12
C ILE A 305 -15.17 -0.41 -19.67
N LEU A 306 -15.22 -1.42 -18.80
CA LEU A 306 -14.94 -1.29 -17.39
C LEU A 306 -13.53 -1.79 -17.08
N SER A 307 -12.72 -0.91 -16.53
CA SER A 307 -11.34 -1.20 -16.12
C SER A 307 -11.22 -1.22 -14.60
N THR A 308 -10.57 -2.25 -14.06
CA THR A 308 -10.28 -2.39 -12.62
C THR A 308 -9.07 -3.29 -12.40
N PHE A 309 -8.64 -3.44 -11.14
CA PHE A 309 -7.57 -4.37 -10.79
C PHE A 309 -8.02 -5.81 -11.02
N SER A 310 -7.19 -6.63 -11.67
CA SER A 310 -7.49 -8.05 -11.93
C SER A 310 -7.70 -8.87 -10.66
N SER A 311 -7.11 -8.44 -9.54
CA SER A 311 -7.27 -9.07 -8.22
C SER A 311 -8.62 -8.81 -7.56
N ASN A 312 -9.34 -7.75 -7.95
CA ASN A 312 -10.62 -7.40 -7.34
C ASN A 312 -11.78 -8.22 -7.94
N ILE A 313 -11.81 -9.50 -7.58
CA ILE A 313 -12.78 -10.48 -8.08
C ILE A 313 -14.22 -10.08 -7.72
N HIS A 314 -14.46 -9.50 -6.55
CA HIS A 314 -15.80 -8.98 -6.18
C HIS A 314 -16.27 -7.90 -7.15
N ARG A 315 -15.42 -6.92 -7.49
CA ARG A 315 -15.76 -5.86 -8.42
C ARG A 315 -16.02 -6.37 -9.83
N VAL A 316 -15.15 -7.25 -10.31
CA VAL A 316 -15.29 -7.89 -11.63
C VAL A 316 -16.59 -8.69 -11.69
N TYR A 317 -16.90 -9.46 -10.63
CA TYR A 317 -18.14 -10.21 -10.53
C TYR A 317 -19.38 -9.29 -10.54
N GLN A 318 -19.38 -8.20 -9.77
CA GLN A 318 -20.46 -7.22 -9.79
C GLN A 318 -20.63 -6.60 -11.18
N ALA A 319 -19.54 -6.18 -11.83
CA ALA A 319 -19.58 -5.62 -13.17
C ALA A 319 -20.24 -6.59 -14.17
N ILE A 320 -19.88 -7.87 -14.10
CA ILE A 320 -20.46 -8.93 -14.94
C ILE A 320 -21.95 -9.13 -14.62
N GLN A 321 -22.32 -9.26 -13.35
CA GLN A 321 -23.71 -9.47 -12.94
C GLN A 321 -24.62 -8.33 -13.41
N TYR A 322 -24.19 -7.08 -13.24
CA TYR A 322 -24.94 -5.93 -13.74
C TYR A 322 -24.92 -5.85 -15.26
N GLY A 323 -23.80 -6.16 -15.93
CA GLY A 323 -23.78 -6.28 -17.39
C GLY A 323 -24.82 -7.26 -17.93
N VAL A 324 -24.86 -8.47 -17.36
CA VAL A 324 -25.83 -9.52 -17.72
C VAL A 324 -27.27 -9.09 -17.42
N LYS A 325 -27.52 -8.44 -16.27
CA LYS A 325 -28.84 -7.88 -15.93
C LYS A 325 -29.38 -6.94 -17.02
N TYR A 326 -28.50 -6.18 -17.67
CA TYR A 326 -28.87 -5.27 -18.78
C TYR A 326 -28.71 -5.91 -20.17
N GLY A 327 -28.66 -7.24 -20.26
CA GLY A 327 -28.64 -7.98 -21.53
C GLY A 327 -27.29 -7.98 -22.25
N ARG A 328 -26.19 -7.67 -21.57
CA ARG A 328 -24.86 -7.63 -22.18
C ARG A 328 -24.15 -8.98 -22.11
N LYS A 329 -23.45 -9.33 -23.18
CA LYS A 329 -22.39 -10.35 -23.21
C LYS A 329 -21.08 -9.74 -22.71
N VAL A 330 -20.23 -10.60 -22.16
CA VAL A 330 -18.99 -10.20 -21.47
C VAL A 330 -17.78 -10.65 -22.27
N CYS A 331 -16.93 -9.71 -22.65
CA CYS A 331 -15.56 -10.01 -23.06
C CYS A 331 -14.63 -9.61 -21.93
N VAL A 332 -13.86 -10.56 -21.41
CA VAL A 332 -12.76 -10.27 -20.49
C VAL A 332 -11.51 -10.08 -21.35
N ILE A 333 -10.76 -9.00 -21.11
CA ILE A 333 -9.53 -8.72 -21.85
C ILE A 333 -8.39 -8.47 -20.87
N GLY A 334 -7.41 -9.37 -20.90
CA GLY A 334 -6.19 -9.25 -20.12
C GLY A 334 -5.91 -10.56 -19.39
N ARG A 335 -4.76 -11.17 -19.69
CA ARG A 335 -4.38 -12.51 -19.20
C ARG A 335 -4.54 -12.69 -17.69
N SER A 336 -4.09 -11.71 -16.90
CA SER A 336 -4.22 -11.76 -15.43
C SER A 336 -5.69 -11.77 -14.99
N MET A 337 -6.55 -10.98 -15.62
CA MET A 337 -7.97 -10.91 -15.28
C MET A 337 -8.72 -12.16 -15.74
N GLU A 338 -8.47 -12.64 -16.95
CA GLU A 338 -9.01 -13.90 -17.49
C GLU A 338 -8.69 -15.06 -16.53
N ARG A 339 -7.40 -15.20 -16.17
CA ARG A 339 -6.93 -16.26 -15.29
C ARG A 339 -7.53 -16.18 -13.89
N ASN A 340 -7.66 -14.99 -13.32
CA ASN A 340 -8.25 -14.81 -11.98
C ASN A 340 -9.75 -15.17 -11.96
N ILE A 341 -10.50 -14.79 -12.99
CA ILE A 341 -11.93 -15.16 -13.12
C ILE A 341 -12.07 -16.67 -13.30
N GLU A 342 -11.24 -17.28 -14.15
CA GLU A 342 -11.25 -18.73 -14.37
C GLU A 342 -11.00 -19.49 -13.08
N VAL A 343 -9.96 -19.10 -12.31
CA VAL A 343 -9.68 -19.69 -10.99
C VAL A 343 -10.86 -19.49 -10.05
N ALA A 344 -11.41 -18.28 -9.94
CA ALA A 344 -12.53 -18.00 -9.06
C ALA A 344 -13.78 -18.83 -9.42
N MET A 345 -14.01 -19.10 -10.71
CA MET A 345 -15.09 -19.97 -11.18
C MET A 345 -14.80 -21.46 -10.94
N GLN A 346 -13.55 -21.91 -11.15
CA GLN A 346 -13.14 -23.31 -10.96
C GLN A 346 -13.26 -23.76 -9.51
N TYR A 347 -12.98 -22.87 -8.55
CA TYR A 347 -13.09 -23.12 -7.12
C TYR A 347 -14.44 -22.68 -6.52
N ASP A 348 -15.45 -22.39 -7.35
CA ASP A 348 -16.81 -22.00 -6.94
C ASP A 348 -16.90 -20.74 -6.06
N TYR A 349 -15.87 -19.89 -6.03
CA TYR A 349 -15.94 -18.59 -5.34
C TYR A 349 -16.94 -17.65 -6.02
N ILE A 350 -17.08 -17.76 -7.35
CA ILE A 350 -18.08 -17.04 -8.13
C ILE A 350 -18.81 -17.99 -9.08
N LYS A 351 -20.09 -17.71 -9.34
CA LYS A 351 -20.93 -18.52 -10.24
C LYS A 351 -21.43 -17.66 -11.38
N LEU A 352 -20.88 -17.90 -12.57
CA LEU A 352 -21.20 -17.18 -13.81
C LEU A 352 -21.57 -18.18 -14.92
N PRO A 353 -22.69 -17.99 -15.63
CA PRO A 353 -23.04 -18.86 -16.75
C PRO A 353 -22.03 -18.73 -17.89
N LYS A 354 -21.46 -19.84 -18.38
CA LYS A 354 -20.42 -19.80 -19.43
C LYS A 354 -20.87 -19.15 -20.74
N ASN A 355 -22.16 -19.24 -21.07
CA ASN A 355 -22.73 -18.70 -22.31
C ASN A 355 -22.83 -17.15 -22.35
N ILE A 356 -22.49 -16.45 -21.26
CA ILE A 356 -22.42 -14.97 -21.27
C ILE A 356 -21.11 -14.47 -21.86
N PHE A 357 -20.05 -15.28 -21.83
CA PHE A 357 -18.73 -14.89 -22.28
C PHE A 357 -18.62 -14.98 -23.80
N VAL A 358 -17.91 -14.02 -24.39
CA VAL A 358 -17.61 -13.95 -25.82
C VAL A 358 -16.14 -13.64 -26.02
N GLU A 359 -15.58 -14.16 -27.10
CA GLU A 359 -14.17 -13.93 -27.47
C GLU A 359 -13.98 -12.55 -28.11
N PRO A 360 -12.80 -11.93 -27.99
CA PRO A 360 -12.53 -10.60 -28.55
C PRO A 360 -12.86 -10.44 -30.04
N GLU A 361 -12.66 -11.48 -30.85
CA GLU A 361 -12.97 -11.49 -32.28
C GLU A 361 -14.47 -11.34 -32.57
N GLN A 362 -15.32 -11.88 -31.69
CA GLN A 362 -16.77 -11.89 -31.84
C GLN A 362 -17.40 -10.52 -31.60
N ILE A 363 -16.73 -9.64 -30.82
CA ILE A 363 -17.20 -8.28 -30.49
C ILE A 363 -17.58 -7.50 -31.74
N SER A 364 -16.81 -7.62 -32.82
CA SER A 364 -16.99 -6.87 -34.06
C SER A 364 -18.30 -7.18 -34.80
N HIS A 365 -18.92 -8.33 -34.51
CA HIS A 365 -20.16 -8.79 -35.14
C HIS A 365 -21.41 -8.58 -34.27
N MET A 366 -21.25 -7.96 -33.09
CA MET A 366 -22.32 -7.74 -32.13
C MET A 366 -22.75 -6.27 -32.07
N ASN A 367 -23.96 -6.01 -31.60
CA ASN A 367 -24.40 -4.64 -31.37
C ASN A 367 -23.69 -4.05 -30.15
N ASP A 368 -23.21 -2.81 -30.26
CA ASP A 368 -22.43 -2.16 -29.19
C ASP A 368 -23.15 -2.18 -27.82
N LYS A 369 -24.48 -2.00 -27.81
CA LYS A 369 -25.29 -1.97 -26.58
C LYS A 369 -25.34 -3.32 -25.85
N GLU A 370 -25.00 -4.41 -26.52
CA GLU A 370 -25.01 -5.77 -25.98
C GLU A 370 -23.64 -6.20 -25.44
N ILE A 371 -22.66 -5.29 -25.35
CA ILE A 371 -21.28 -5.64 -25.04
C ILE A 371 -20.80 -4.96 -23.75
N LEU A 372 -20.28 -5.75 -22.83
CA LEU A 372 -19.45 -5.32 -21.71
C LEU A 372 -18.04 -5.86 -21.93
N ILE A 373 -17.05 -4.97 -21.94
CA ILE A 373 -15.63 -5.33 -21.90
C ILE A 373 -15.15 -5.09 -20.47
N VAL A 374 -14.63 -6.13 -19.81
CA VAL A 374 -13.96 -6.02 -18.50
C VAL A 374 -12.47 -6.18 -18.74
N THR A 375 -11.67 -5.19 -18.34
CA THR A 375 -10.26 -5.10 -18.73
C THR A 375 -9.37 -4.64 -17.57
N THR A 376 -8.06 -4.87 -17.69
CA THR A 376 -7.03 -4.21 -16.87
C THR A 376 -6.63 -2.86 -17.44
N GLY A 377 -5.73 -2.16 -16.76
CA GLY A 377 -5.13 -0.89 -17.23
C GLY A 377 -5.72 0.35 -16.61
N SER A 378 -6.24 0.24 -15.39
CA SER A 378 -6.91 1.36 -14.74
C SER A 378 -5.92 2.39 -14.16
N GLN A 379 -4.61 2.07 -14.14
CA GLN A 379 -3.53 2.99 -13.75
C GLN A 379 -2.80 3.61 -14.96
N GLY A 380 -3.24 3.32 -16.19
CA GLY A 380 -2.61 3.87 -17.40
C GLY A 380 -1.29 3.18 -17.77
N GLU A 381 -1.07 1.94 -17.33
CA GLU A 381 0.16 1.20 -17.60
C GLU A 381 0.29 0.94 -19.13
N PRO A 382 1.44 1.26 -19.77
CA PRO A 382 1.55 1.21 -21.23
C PRO A 382 1.26 -0.16 -21.87
N SER A 383 1.60 -1.24 -21.18
CA SER A 383 1.38 -2.63 -21.64
C SER A 383 -0.05 -3.13 -21.41
N SER A 384 -0.86 -2.40 -20.64
CA SER A 384 -2.21 -2.80 -20.28
C SER A 384 -3.16 -2.81 -21.47
N ALA A 385 -4.26 -3.55 -21.33
CA ALA A 385 -5.25 -3.67 -22.38
C ALA A 385 -5.98 -2.34 -22.66
N LEU A 386 -6.43 -1.63 -21.61
CA LEU A 386 -7.10 -0.34 -21.80
C LEU A 386 -6.18 0.72 -22.41
N PHE A 387 -4.91 0.80 -21.98
CA PHE A 387 -3.98 1.77 -22.55
C PHE A 387 -3.77 1.53 -24.05
N ARG A 388 -3.51 0.28 -24.46
CA ARG A 388 -3.37 -0.08 -25.88
C ARG A 388 -4.64 0.20 -26.69
N MET A 389 -5.83 0.02 -26.10
CA MET A 389 -7.08 0.44 -26.74
C MET A 389 -7.13 1.95 -26.93
N SER A 390 -6.69 2.73 -25.93
CA SER A 390 -6.72 4.21 -25.96
C SER A 390 -5.89 4.81 -27.09
N ILE A 391 -4.73 4.21 -27.40
CA ILE A 391 -3.84 4.64 -28.48
C ILE A 391 -4.13 3.93 -29.82
N GLY A 392 -5.14 3.07 -29.89
CA GLY A 392 -5.56 2.40 -31.12
C GLY A 392 -4.70 1.20 -31.54
N GLU A 393 -3.84 0.69 -30.65
CA GLU A 393 -2.92 -0.42 -30.90
C GLU A 393 -3.47 -1.80 -30.48
N HIS A 394 -4.61 -1.86 -29.80
CA HIS A 394 -5.20 -3.14 -29.40
C HIS A 394 -5.78 -3.89 -30.61
N ARG A 395 -5.37 -5.17 -30.78
CA ARG A 395 -5.63 -5.98 -31.98
C ARG A 395 -7.11 -6.12 -32.36
N HIS A 396 -8.00 -6.31 -31.37
CA HIS A 396 -9.41 -6.65 -31.61
C HIS A 396 -10.40 -5.53 -31.25
N VAL A 397 -9.95 -4.52 -30.50
CA VAL A 397 -10.84 -3.51 -29.91
C VAL A 397 -10.28 -2.13 -30.20
N LYS A 398 -11.00 -1.36 -31.01
CA LYS A 398 -10.78 0.07 -31.22
C LYS A 398 -11.83 0.86 -30.48
N ILE A 399 -11.45 1.97 -29.86
CA ILE A 399 -12.38 2.87 -29.17
C ILE A 399 -13.32 3.54 -30.17
N LYS A 400 -14.59 3.62 -29.80
CA LYS A 400 -15.67 4.24 -30.58
C LYS A 400 -16.27 5.42 -29.80
N PRO A 401 -16.84 6.44 -30.48
CA PRO A 401 -17.55 7.54 -29.82
C PRO A 401 -18.77 7.12 -28.98
N THR A 402 -19.30 5.91 -29.23
CA THR A 402 -20.42 5.32 -28.50
C THR A 402 -19.99 4.61 -27.20
N ASP A 403 -18.69 4.45 -26.96
CA ASP A 403 -18.19 3.75 -25.78
C ASP A 403 -18.34 4.58 -24.52
N LEU A 404 -18.70 3.89 -23.43
CA LEU A 404 -18.62 4.41 -22.07
C LEU A 404 -17.46 3.72 -21.33
N ILE A 405 -16.45 4.49 -20.97
CA ILE A 405 -15.31 4.03 -20.19
C ILE A 405 -15.59 4.21 -18.70
N VAL A 406 -15.34 3.17 -17.91
CA VAL A 406 -15.53 3.16 -16.47
C VAL A 406 -14.23 2.75 -15.79
N LEU A 407 -13.58 3.68 -15.10
CA LEU A 407 -12.40 3.39 -14.29
C LEU A 407 -12.84 3.09 -12.85
N SER A 408 -12.86 1.80 -12.50
CA SER A 408 -13.31 1.29 -11.20
C SER A 408 -12.12 1.01 -10.27
N SER A 409 -11.23 1.99 -10.16
CA SER A 409 -10.07 1.99 -9.25
C SER A 409 -9.72 3.41 -8.81
N ARG A 410 -9.00 3.54 -7.70
CA ARG A 410 -8.31 4.78 -7.34
C ARG A 410 -6.93 4.83 -8.02
N ALA A 411 -6.46 6.03 -8.32
CA ALA A 411 -5.07 6.23 -8.73
C ALA A 411 -4.14 5.82 -7.59
N ILE A 412 -3.15 4.97 -7.89
CA ILE A 412 -2.00 4.74 -7.02
C ILE A 412 -1.13 6.01 -7.10
N PRO A 413 -0.64 6.54 -5.97
CA PRO A 413 0.27 7.68 -5.98
C PRO A 413 1.44 7.47 -6.95
N GLY A 414 1.69 8.45 -7.81
CA GLY A 414 2.70 8.38 -8.87
C GLY A 414 2.12 8.03 -10.25
N ASN A 415 0.93 7.42 -10.34
CA ASN A 415 0.32 7.06 -11.62
C ASN A 415 -0.64 8.11 -12.19
N GLU A 416 -0.81 9.26 -11.52
CA GLU A 416 -1.77 10.28 -11.94
C GLU A 416 -1.49 10.81 -13.36
N GLY A 417 -0.22 10.95 -13.72
CA GLY A 417 0.22 11.37 -15.06
C GLY A 417 -0.21 10.38 -16.14
N SER A 418 0.09 9.09 -15.93
CA SER A 418 -0.26 7.98 -16.83
C SER A 418 -1.77 7.85 -17.04
N ILE A 419 -2.56 7.91 -15.95
CA ILE A 419 -4.02 7.87 -16.01
C ILE A 419 -4.56 9.07 -16.81
N SER A 420 -4.06 10.27 -16.53
CA SER A 420 -4.46 11.49 -17.24
C SER A 420 -4.15 11.41 -18.73
N GLY A 421 -2.96 10.93 -19.11
CA GLY A 421 -2.58 10.68 -20.50
C GLY A 421 -3.52 9.72 -21.22
N MET A 422 -3.82 8.57 -20.59
CA MET A 422 -4.75 7.59 -21.13
C MET A 422 -6.17 8.16 -21.30
N LEU A 423 -6.68 8.89 -20.31
CA LEU A 423 -8.00 9.54 -20.37
C LEU A 423 -8.07 10.54 -21.54
N ASN A 424 -6.99 11.31 -21.76
CA ASN A 424 -6.92 12.23 -22.91
C ASN A 424 -6.99 11.48 -24.24
N HIS A 425 -6.32 10.34 -24.39
CA HIS A 425 -6.42 9.52 -25.60
C HIS A 425 -7.84 8.98 -25.82
N LEU A 426 -8.47 8.45 -24.77
CA LEU A 426 -9.85 7.95 -24.81
C LEU A 426 -10.86 9.03 -25.20
N GLN A 427 -10.73 10.23 -24.62
CA GLN A 427 -11.58 11.37 -24.94
C GLN A 427 -11.34 11.91 -26.36
N ARG A 428 -10.08 11.93 -26.84
CA ARG A 428 -9.76 12.27 -28.23
C ARG A 428 -10.37 11.29 -29.23
N ALA A 429 -10.48 10.01 -28.87
CA ALA A 429 -11.19 9.00 -29.66
C ALA A 429 -12.72 9.14 -29.58
N GLY A 430 -13.24 10.09 -28.79
CA GLY A 430 -14.66 10.43 -28.67
C GLY A 430 -15.42 9.63 -27.61
N ALA A 431 -14.76 8.77 -26.83
CA ALA A 431 -15.44 7.98 -25.80
C ALA A 431 -15.92 8.84 -24.63
N LYS A 432 -17.06 8.45 -24.05
CA LYS A 432 -17.59 9.06 -22.82
C LYS A 432 -16.87 8.45 -21.62
N ILE A 433 -16.44 9.27 -20.67
CA ILE A 433 -15.82 8.82 -19.41
C ILE A 433 -16.85 8.91 -18.29
N ASN A 434 -17.03 7.84 -17.53
CA ASN A 434 -17.85 7.85 -16.33
C ASN A 434 -17.13 8.58 -15.18
N ASN A 435 -17.77 9.61 -14.63
CA ASN A 435 -17.22 10.43 -13.54
C ASN A 435 -17.85 10.10 -12.16
N ASP A 436 -18.58 8.98 -12.06
CA ASP A 436 -19.22 8.58 -10.80
C ASP A 436 -18.16 8.17 -9.77
N LYS A 437 -18.07 8.90 -8.66
CA LYS A 437 -17.09 8.65 -7.60
C LYS A 437 -17.40 7.38 -6.80
N ASP A 438 -18.65 6.91 -6.84
CA ASP A 438 -19.11 5.75 -6.09
C ASP A 438 -18.76 4.42 -6.80
N ILE A 439 -18.04 4.48 -7.93
CA ILE A 439 -17.67 3.30 -8.71
C ILE A 439 -16.45 2.55 -8.16
N HIS A 440 -15.90 3.02 -7.04
CA HIS A 440 -14.79 2.38 -6.33
C HIS A 440 -14.87 2.61 -4.83
N VAL A 441 -14.53 1.58 -4.06
CA VAL A 441 -14.27 1.65 -2.63
C VAL A 441 -12.89 1.04 -2.34
N SER A 442 -12.23 1.52 -1.29
CA SER A 442 -10.92 1.00 -0.88
C SER A 442 -11.03 -0.40 -0.28
N GLY A 443 -9.94 -1.16 -0.37
CA GLY A 443 -9.78 -2.43 0.34
C GLY A 443 -9.35 -2.29 1.79
N HIS A 444 -8.87 -1.11 2.22
CA HIS A 444 -8.20 -0.92 3.52
C HIS A 444 -9.06 -0.15 4.52
N ALA A 445 -8.92 -0.52 5.79
CA ALA A 445 -9.61 0.04 6.95
C ALA A 445 -9.29 1.52 7.13
N SER A 446 -10.33 2.34 7.32
CA SER A 446 -10.15 3.71 7.76
C SER A 446 -9.96 3.79 9.28
N ILE A 447 -9.80 5.01 9.80
CA ILE A 447 -9.50 5.20 11.23
C ILE A 447 -10.53 4.56 12.18
N GLU A 448 -11.82 4.54 11.82
CA GLU A 448 -12.86 3.98 12.70
C GLU A 448 -12.78 2.45 12.77
N GLU A 449 -12.44 1.80 11.65
CA GLU A 449 -12.23 0.36 11.57
C GLU A 449 -10.92 -0.04 12.26
N GLN A 450 -9.87 0.78 12.14
CA GLN A 450 -8.62 0.63 12.89
C GLN A 450 -8.84 0.74 14.41
N LYS A 451 -9.63 1.73 14.87
CA LYS A 451 -10.05 1.85 16.27
C LYS A 451 -10.81 0.61 16.74
N LEU A 452 -11.73 0.10 15.91
CA LEU A 452 -12.46 -1.12 16.22
C LEU A 452 -11.52 -2.32 16.38
N MET A 453 -10.58 -2.52 15.44
CA MET A 453 -9.56 -3.57 15.54
C MET A 453 -8.73 -3.46 16.83
N LEU A 454 -8.22 -2.25 17.14
CA LEU A 454 -7.48 -1.98 18.37
C LEU A 454 -8.29 -2.30 19.63
N ARG A 455 -9.62 -2.06 19.62
CA ARG A 455 -10.51 -2.34 20.75
C ARG A 455 -10.93 -3.79 20.86
N LEU A 456 -11.03 -4.52 19.75
CA LEU A 456 -11.29 -5.96 19.74
C LEU A 456 -10.07 -6.75 20.23
N VAL A 457 -8.88 -6.40 19.74
CA VAL A 457 -7.63 -7.10 20.04
C VAL A 457 -7.04 -6.66 21.39
N ASN A 458 -7.20 -5.38 21.75
CA ASN A 458 -6.68 -4.76 22.97
C ASN A 458 -5.24 -5.18 23.33
N PRO A 459 -4.28 -4.92 22.41
CA PRO A 459 -2.94 -5.49 22.49
C PRO A 459 -2.07 -4.81 23.56
N LYS A 460 -1.11 -5.56 24.12
CA LYS A 460 -0.10 -4.97 25.01
C LYS A 460 0.88 -4.06 24.26
N PHE A 461 1.41 -4.54 23.13
CA PHE A 461 2.33 -3.82 22.25
C PHE A 461 1.70 -3.61 20.87
N PHE A 462 2.06 -2.53 20.19
CA PHE A 462 1.53 -2.23 18.86
C PHE A 462 2.66 -1.87 17.89
N LEU A 463 2.60 -2.46 16.71
CA LEU A 463 3.53 -2.28 15.61
C LEU A 463 2.71 -1.94 14.36
N PRO A 464 2.52 -0.66 14.02
CA PRO A 464 1.84 -0.32 12.77
C PRO A 464 2.67 -0.78 11.57
N VAL A 465 2.01 -1.43 10.60
CA VAL A 465 2.62 -1.96 9.38
C VAL A 465 1.81 -1.60 8.15
N HIS A 466 2.30 -1.95 6.95
CA HIS A 466 1.66 -1.71 5.65
C HIS A 466 1.35 -0.21 5.41
N GLY A 467 2.37 0.52 4.94
CA GLY A 467 2.23 1.92 4.55
C GLY A 467 3.49 2.75 4.71
N GLU A 468 3.49 3.91 4.05
CA GLU A 468 4.48 4.97 4.21
C GLU A 468 4.61 5.47 5.67
N TYR A 469 5.72 6.17 5.94
CA TYR A 469 6.05 6.68 7.28
C TYR A 469 4.92 7.54 7.89
N ASN A 470 4.29 8.40 7.08
CA ASN A 470 3.16 9.22 7.48
C ASN A 470 1.95 8.37 7.94
N HIS A 471 1.65 7.27 7.24
CA HIS A 471 0.55 6.35 7.52
C HIS A 471 0.76 5.65 8.87
N VAL A 472 1.92 5.04 9.07
CA VAL A 472 2.24 4.33 10.33
C VAL A 472 2.32 5.27 11.53
N MET A 473 2.81 6.51 11.31
CA MET A 473 2.81 7.55 12.35
C MET A 473 1.38 7.94 12.75
N ARG A 474 0.49 8.12 11.77
CA ARG A 474 -0.93 8.41 12.03
C ARG A 474 -1.65 7.25 12.72
N HIS A 475 -1.31 6.01 12.38
CA HIS A 475 -1.86 4.83 13.04
C HIS A 475 -1.39 4.71 14.49
N LYS A 476 -0.12 5.05 14.79
CA LYS A 476 0.38 5.16 16.17
C LYS A 476 -0.46 6.13 17.00
N GLU A 477 -0.78 7.31 16.48
CA GLU A 477 -1.63 8.28 17.20
C GLU A 477 -3.01 7.68 17.51
N THR A 478 -3.59 6.96 16.54
CA THR A 478 -4.87 6.26 16.71
C THR A 478 -4.80 5.18 17.80
N ALA A 479 -3.70 4.43 17.87
CA ALA A 479 -3.45 3.45 18.92
C ALA A 479 -3.31 4.08 20.31
N VAL A 480 -2.62 5.22 20.42
CA VAL A 480 -2.54 6.00 21.67
C VAL A 480 -3.93 6.48 22.10
N MET A 481 -4.73 7.00 21.16
CA MET A 481 -6.12 7.39 21.42
C MET A 481 -6.99 6.20 21.87
N CYS A 482 -6.68 4.99 21.41
CA CYS A 482 -7.34 3.76 21.83
C CYS A 482 -6.82 3.18 23.16
N GLY A 483 -5.82 3.81 23.78
CA GLY A 483 -5.32 3.44 25.11
C GLY A 483 -4.10 2.54 25.11
N VAL A 484 -3.47 2.27 23.96
CA VAL A 484 -2.15 1.64 23.93
C VAL A 484 -1.13 2.66 24.47
N PRO A 485 -0.36 2.36 25.53
CA PRO A 485 0.64 3.29 26.04
C PRO A 485 1.68 3.61 24.97
N GLU A 486 2.05 4.88 24.80
CA GLU A 486 2.99 5.28 23.74
C GLU A 486 4.34 4.54 23.81
N ARG A 487 4.84 4.25 25.03
CA ARG A 487 6.06 3.45 25.26
C ARG A 487 5.96 1.99 24.77
N ASN A 488 4.75 1.50 24.52
CA ASN A 488 4.48 0.16 24.02
C ASN A 488 4.24 0.15 22.50
N ILE A 489 4.52 1.26 21.81
CA ILE A 489 4.41 1.39 20.36
C ILE A 489 5.80 1.63 19.78
N TYR A 490 6.13 0.94 18.70
CA TYR A 490 7.38 1.16 17.98
C TYR A 490 7.10 1.29 16.48
N ILE A 491 7.60 2.36 15.86
CA ILE A 491 7.55 2.55 14.41
C ILE A 491 8.80 1.89 13.83
N MET A 492 8.61 0.78 13.12
CA MET A 492 9.69 0.03 12.48
C MET A 492 10.06 0.65 11.13
N ASN A 493 11.29 0.38 10.69
CA ASN A 493 11.69 0.47 9.29
C ASN A 493 12.02 -0.94 8.80
N ASP A 494 12.04 -1.14 7.48
CA ASP A 494 12.53 -2.39 6.90
C ASP A 494 13.94 -2.73 7.42
N GLY A 495 14.11 -3.96 7.89
CA GLY A 495 15.34 -4.48 8.46
C GLY A 495 15.44 -4.34 9.98
N ASP A 496 14.60 -3.52 10.62
CA ASP A 496 14.59 -3.44 12.09
C ASP A 496 14.15 -4.77 12.70
N THR A 497 14.97 -5.35 13.55
CA THR A 497 14.61 -6.54 14.33
C THR A 497 14.15 -6.10 15.72
N VAL A 498 12.85 -6.26 15.99
CA VAL A 498 12.23 -5.94 17.28
C VAL A 498 12.03 -7.22 18.08
N GLU A 499 12.64 -7.29 19.27
CA GLU A 499 12.47 -8.37 20.23
C GLU A 499 11.34 -8.02 21.21
N ILE A 500 10.36 -8.91 21.31
CA ILE A 500 9.18 -8.77 22.16
C ILE A 500 9.13 -9.95 23.13
N ALA A 501 8.93 -9.62 24.40
CA ALA A 501 8.62 -10.56 25.47
C ALA A 501 7.45 -9.99 26.29
N PRO A 502 6.77 -10.79 27.12
CA PRO A 502 5.68 -10.30 27.96
C PRO A 502 6.01 -9.05 28.76
N LYS A 503 7.27 -8.85 29.18
CA LYS A 503 7.70 -7.68 29.98
C LYS A 503 8.20 -6.48 29.18
N TYR A 504 8.68 -6.66 27.95
CA TYR A 504 9.35 -5.58 27.21
C TYR A 504 9.22 -5.73 25.70
N MET A 505 9.43 -4.61 25.01
CA MET A 505 9.67 -4.55 23.58
C MET A 505 10.89 -3.67 23.33
N ARG A 506 11.82 -4.12 22.49
CA ARG A 506 13.02 -3.33 22.14
C ARG A 506 13.55 -3.71 20.76
N LYS A 507 14.08 -2.73 20.03
CA LYS A 507 14.92 -3.01 18.85
C LYS A 507 16.25 -3.62 19.30
N VAL A 508 16.68 -4.70 18.65
CA VAL A 508 17.91 -5.43 19.01
C VAL A 508 19.00 -5.35 17.95
N LYS A 509 18.64 -5.26 16.67
CA LYS A 509 19.57 -5.10 15.55
C LYS A 509 18.82 -4.54 14.33
N THR A 510 19.57 -4.19 13.31
CA THR A 510 19.05 -3.97 11.95
C THR A 510 19.75 -4.97 11.03
N VAL A 511 19.00 -5.62 10.15
CA VAL A 511 19.51 -6.58 9.15
C VAL A 511 19.56 -5.93 7.78
N ARG A 512 20.31 -6.53 6.85
CA ARG A 512 20.35 -6.07 5.47
C ARG A 512 18.97 -6.26 4.82
N THR A 513 18.46 -5.17 4.26
CA THR A 513 17.28 -5.12 3.40
C THR A 513 17.61 -4.33 2.14
N GLY A 514 16.70 -4.40 1.17
CA GLY A 514 16.86 -3.76 -0.13
C GLY A 514 15.93 -4.40 -1.13
N LYS A 515 16.04 -3.97 -2.39
CA LYS A 515 15.25 -4.50 -3.48
C LYS A 515 16.15 -4.87 -4.63
N THR A 516 15.71 -5.86 -5.39
CA THR A 516 16.29 -6.25 -6.67
C THR A 516 15.37 -5.77 -7.78
N TYR A 517 15.92 -5.03 -8.74
CA TYR A 517 15.20 -4.57 -9.93
C TYR A 517 15.03 -5.72 -10.92
N ILE A 518 13.82 -5.95 -11.41
CA ILE A 518 13.54 -7.00 -12.38
C ILE A 518 12.88 -6.39 -13.62
N ASP A 519 13.43 -6.74 -14.78
CA ASP A 519 12.74 -6.67 -16.07
C ASP A 519 11.95 -7.98 -16.23
N ASN A 520 10.64 -7.89 -16.11
CA ASN A 520 9.74 -9.02 -16.16
C ASN A 520 9.55 -9.53 -17.61
N GLN A 521 9.72 -8.67 -18.61
CA GLN A 521 9.64 -9.06 -20.03
C GLN A 521 10.80 -9.96 -20.43
N ASN A 522 12.01 -9.63 -19.98
CA ASN A 522 13.22 -10.40 -20.23
C ASN A 522 13.55 -11.40 -19.12
N ASN A 523 12.75 -11.43 -18.05
CA ASN A 523 12.96 -12.24 -16.84
C ASN A 523 14.40 -12.10 -16.32
N HIS A 524 14.90 -10.86 -16.28
CA HIS A 524 16.29 -10.54 -16.00
C HIS A 524 16.40 -9.59 -14.81
N LYS A 525 17.41 -9.84 -13.96
CA LYS A 525 17.77 -8.93 -12.88
C LYS A 525 18.55 -7.75 -13.46
N ILE A 526 18.15 -6.54 -13.10
CA ILE A 526 18.87 -5.31 -13.41
C ILE A 526 19.71 -4.94 -12.18
N GLU A 527 20.98 -4.62 -12.42
CA GLU A 527 21.86 -4.11 -11.37
C GLU A 527 21.57 -2.62 -11.08
N ASP A 528 21.77 -2.22 -9.82
CA ASP A 528 21.40 -0.88 -9.33
C ASP A 528 22.10 0.25 -10.10
N ASP A 529 23.34 0.03 -10.51
CA ASP A 529 24.14 0.99 -11.29
C ASP A 529 23.55 1.26 -12.67
N ILE A 530 22.98 0.23 -13.33
CA ILE A 530 22.30 0.37 -14.61
C ILE A 530 21.07 1.27 -14.47
N VAL A 531 20.29 1.12 -13.40
CA VAL A 531 19.10 1.98 -13.16
C VAL A 531 19.53 3.43 -12.94
N ILE A 532 20.55 3.65 -12.11
CA ILE A 532 21.13 4.99 -11.86
C ILE A 532 21.66 5.62 -13.15
N ASP A 533 22.33 4.84 -14.00
CA ASP A 533 22.84 5.34 -15.27
C ASP A 533 21.70 5.69 -16.23
N ARG A 534 20.64 4.87 -16.31
CA ARG A 534 19.44 5.22 -17.10
C ARG A 534 18.78 6.51 -16.62
N GLN A 535 18.68 6.72 -15.30
CA GLN A 535 18.15 7.95 -14.71
C GLN A 535 18.99 9.17 -15.11
N LYS A 536 20.32 9.09 -14.96
CA LYS A 536 21.23 10.19 -15.34
C LYS A 536 21.16 10.50 -16.83
N LEU A 537 21.06 9.47 -17.67
CA LEU A 537 20.90 9.64 -19.11
C LEU A 537 19.60 10.37 -19.45
N ALA A 538 18.50 10.04 -18.76
CA ALA A 538 17.20 10.68 -18.93
C ALA A 538 17.18 12.13 -18.43
N SER A 539 17.79 12.44 -17.28
CA SER A 539 17.79 13.79 -16.68
C SER A 539 18.80 14.73 -17.34
N ASP A 540 20.04 14.26 -17.50
CA ASP A 540 21.20 15.10 -17.76
C ASP A 540 21.83 14.89 -19.15
N GLY A 541 21.47 13.81 -19.84
CA GLY A 541 22.02 13.45 -21.15
C GLY A 541 23.44 12.86 -21.07
N ILE A 542 24.05 12.67 -22.23
CA ILE A 542 25.37 12.04 -22.39
C ILE A 542 26.28 12.86 -23.30
N VAL A 543 27.57 12.88 -22.98
CA VAL A 543 28.66 13.34 -23.85
C VAL A 543 29.64 12.20 -24.05
N MET A 544 29.87 11.81 -25.30
CA MET A 544 30.93 10.91 -25.70
C MET A 544 32.07 11.71 -26.30
N ILE A 545 33.30 11.41 -25.86
CA ILE A 545 34.50 12.11 -26.29
C ILE A 545 35.49 11.06 -26.75
N VAL A 546 35.95 11.13 -28.00
CA VAL A 546 37.02 10.28 -28.51
C VAL A 546 38.21 11.16 -28.83
N ALA A 547 39.34 10.94 -28.16
CA ALA A 547 40.55 11.75 -28.33
C ALA A 547 41.79 10.86 -28.52
N GLN A 548 42.69 11.29 -29.41
CA GLN A 548 43.99 10.67 -29.62
C GLN A 548 45.07 11.63 -29.12
N ILE A 549 45.90 11.16 -28.18
CA ILE A 549 46.87 11.98 -27.46
C ILE A 549 48.27 11.40 -27.66
N ASP A 550 49.24 12.26 -27.92
CA ASP A 550 50.66 11.92 -27.95
C ASP A 550 51.18 11.81 -26.52
N GLY A 551 51.65 10.62 -26.14
CA GLY A 551 52.18 10.35 -24.80
C GLY A 551 53.44 11.14 -24.45
N GLN A 552 54.27 11.50 -25.43
CA GLN A 552 55.55 12.18 -25.23
C GLN A 552 55.40 13.69 -25.15
N HIS A 553 54.53 14.24 -26.00
CA HIS A 553 54.36 15.69 -26.11
C HIS A 553 53.14 16.22 -25.36
N SER A 554 52.29 15.34 -24.78
CA SER A 554 51.05 15.71 -24.10
C SER A 554 50.12 16.57 -24.98
N THR A 555 50.19 16.39 -26.29
CA THR A 555 49.41 17.12 -27.29
C THR A 555 48.38 16.20 -27.94
N MET A 556 47.38 16.80 -28.57
CA MET A 556 46.35 16.07 -29.29
C MET A 556 46.81 15.78 -30.72
N LEU A 557 46.83 14.51 -31.12
CA LEU A 557 47.27 14.07 -32.45
C LEU A 557 46.26 14.42 -33.54
N SER A 558 44.97 14.39 -33.20
CA SER A 558 43.87 14.71 -34.10
C SER A 558 42.72 15.35 -33.32
N LYS A 559 41.88 16.14 -34.00
CA LYS A 559 40.73 16.80 -33.36
C LYS A 559 39.84 15.77 -32.65
N PRO A 560 39.46 16.00 -31.38
CA PRO A 560 38.67 15.03 -30.66
C PRO A 560 37.25 15.03 -31.22
N VAL A 561 36.66 13.84 -31.31
CA VAL A 561 35.27 13.69 -31.77
C VAL A 561 34.38 13.76 -30.54
N VAL A 562 33.56 14.82 -30.47
CA VAL A 562 32.58 15.02 -29.39
C VAL A 562 31.18 14.81 -29.93
N THR A 563 30.42 13.93 -29.30
CA THR A 563 28.99 13.71 -29.60
C THR A 563 28.18 13.83 -28.33
N SER A 564 27.04 14.51 -28.40
CA SER A 564 26.14 14.67 -27.25
C SER A 564 24.72 14.29 -27.58
N PHE A 565 24.00 13.74 -26.61
CA PHE A 565 22.57 13.47 -26.70
C PHE A 565 21.87 13.98 -25.43
N GLY A 566 20.74 14.68 -25.57
CA GLY A 566 19.94 15.18 -24.43
C GLY A 566 20.48 16.42 -23.70
N ILE A 567 21.51 17.07 -24.26
CA ILE A 567 22.18 18.23 -23.64
C ILE A 567 21.87 19.53 -24.37
N VAL A 568 22.04 19.54 -25.70
CA VAL A 568 21.69 20.67 -26.57
C VAL A 568 20.79 20.17 -27.71
N ALA A 569 20.12 21.09 -28.40
CA ALA A 569 19.36 20.75 -29.60
C ALA A 569 20.32 20.46 -30.78
N ASP A 570 19.91 19.60 -31.71
CA ASP A 570 20.74 19.15 -32.86
C ASP A 570 21.40 20.29 -33.64
N LYS A 571 20.71 21.44 -33.76
CA LYS A 571 21.24 22.63 -34.46
C LYS A 571 22.45 23.25 -33.75
N GLN A 572 22.60 23.01 -32.44
CA GLN A 572 23.68 23.51 -31.60
C GLN A 572 24.78 22.48 -31.36
N ASP A 573 24.60 21.22 -31.78
CA ASP A 573 25.57 20.14 -31.54
C ASP A 573 26.96 20.49 -32.06
N LYS A 574 27.08 21.04 -33.29
CA LYS A 574 28.38 21.42 -33.86
C LYS A 574 29.10 22.49 -33.03
N PHE A 575 28.34 23.47 -32.51
CA PHE A 575 28.90 24.54 -31.70
C PHE A 575 29.30 24.01 -30.31
N PHE A 576 28.46 23.17 -29.71
CA PHE A 576 28.76 22.53 -28.44
C PHE A 576 29.98 21.61 -28.53
N ALA A 577 30.05 20.76 -29.57
CA ALA A 577 31.21 19.91 -29.84
C ALA A 577 32.49 20.75 -29.95
N LYS A 578 32.46 21.84 -30.74
CA LYS A 578 33.61 22.74 -30.89
C LYS A 578 34.03 23.38 -29.56
N GLU A 579 33.08 23.77 -28.72
CA GLU A 579 33.37 24.34 -27.40
C GLU A 579 34.04 23.31 -26.47
N ILE A 580 33.58 22.05 -26.49
CA ILE A 580 34.23 20.97 -25.75
C ILE A 580 35.61 20.66 -26.32
N GLU A 581 35.77 20.60 -27.64
CA GLU A 581 37.08 20.44 -28.30
C GLU A 581 38.09 21.50 -27.81
N ASP A 582 37.69 22.78 -27.81
CA ASP A 582 38.55 23.88 -27.38
C ASP A 582 38.93 23.73 -25.89
N ILE A 583 38.01 23.28 -25.04
CA ILE A 583 38.28 23.01 -23.62
C ILE A 583 39.29 21.87 -23.45
N LEU A 584 39.17 20.80 -24.24
CA LEU A 584 40.09 19.67 -24.19
C LEU A 584 41.50 20.09 -24.66
N GLU A 585 41.60 20.87 -25.72
CA GLU A 585 42.89 21.45 -26.19
C GLU A 585 43.55 22.30 -25.11
N HIS A 586 42.79 23.21 -24.48
CA HIS A 586 43.31 24.06 -23.41
C HIS A 586 43.69 23.26 -22.16
N PHE A 587 42.96 22.19 -21.83
CA PHE A 587 43.29 21.33 -20.71
C PHE A 587 44.62 20.60 -20.95
N LEU A 588 44.81 20.01 -22.13
CA LEU A 588 46.05 19.28 -22.47
C LEU A 588 47.26 20.22 -22.50
N ALA A 589 47.11 21.44 -23.01
CA ALA A 589 48.18 22.44 -23.00
C ALA A 589 48.65 22.84 -21.59
N ASN A 590 47.82 22.62 -20.56
CA ASN A 590 48.11 22.99 -19.16
C ASN A 590 48.14 21.78 -18.22
N ILE A 591 48.30 20.57 -18.78
CA ILE A 591 48.32 19.34 -18.01
C ILE A 591 49.60 19.25 -17.16
N LYS A 592 49.50 18.64 -15.98
CA LYS A 592 50.66 18.40 -15.12
C LYS A 592 51.55 17.31 -15.73
N GLU A 593 52.87 17.49 -15.63
CA GLU A 593 53.86 16.47 -16.05
C GLU A 593 53.56 15.12 -15.38
N GLY A 594 53.57 14.04 -16.16
CA GLY A 594 53.32 12.66 -15.71
C GLY A 594 51.84 12.23 -15.66
N LEU A 595 50.87 13.13 -15.88
CA LEU A 595 49.44 12.74 -15.86
C LEU A 595 49.02 11.91 -17.09
N VAL A 596 49.68 12.12 -18.24
CA VAL A 596 49.40 11.41 -19.49
C VAL A 596 49.80 9.93 -19.42
N GLU A 597 50.74 9.59 -18.55
CA GLU A 597 51.19 8.20 -18.31
C GLU A 597 50.12 7.36 -17.58
N ASN A 598 49.15 8.01 -16.93
CA ASN A 598 48.04 7.35 -16.26
C ASN A 598 46.71 7.67 -16.96
N THR A 599 46.35 6.84 -17.93
CA THR A 599 45.12 6.99 -18.73
C THR A 599 43.86 7.14 -17.88
N ARG A 600 43.74 6.42 -16.75
CA ARG A 600 42.58 6.53 -15.86
C ARG A 600 42.50 7.88 -15.15
N ALA A 601 43.64 8.40 -14.69
CA ALA A 601 43.71 9.73 -14.07
C ALA A 601 43.36 10.82 -15.09
N LEU A 602 43.91 10.69 -16.30
CA LEU A 602 43.62 11.58 -17.42
C LEU A 602 42.12 11.60 -17.78
N GLU A 603 41.49 10.43 -17.92
CA GLU A 603 40.05 10.31 -18.15
C GLU A 603 39.21 10.98 -17.06
N ASN A 604 39.61 10.82 -15.79
CA ASN A 604 38.91 11.42 -14.66
C ASN A 604 39.01 12.95 -14.66
N ASP A 605 40.18 13.51 -14.94
CA ASP A 605 40.39 14.96 -15.00
C ASP A 605 39.66 15.57 -16.20
N LEU A 606 39.71 14.93 -17.37
CA LEU A 606 38.91 15.35 -18.54
C LEU A 606 37.42 15.35 -18.20
N ARG A 607 36.94 14.29 -17.56
CA ARG A 607 35.55 14.19 -17.11
C ARG A 607 35.19 15.35 -16.18
N GLN A 608 36.07 15.74 -15.26
CA GLN A 608 35.83 16.83 -14.32
C GLN A 608 35.80 18.21 -15.00
N VAL A 609 36.71 18.46 -15.93
CA VAL A 609 36.79 19.75 -16.65
C VAL A 609 35.57 19.95 -17.54
N VAL A 610 35.21 18.94 -18.33
CA VAL A 610 34.02 18.97 -19.18
C VAL A 610 32.76 19.12 -18.33
N ARG A 611 32.64 18.36 -17.24
CA ARG A 611 31.51 18.47 -16.30
C ARG A 611 31.38 19.87 -15.71
N LYS A 612 32.49 20.49 -15.29
CA LYS A 612 32.48 21.84 -14.71
C LYS A 612 32.00 22.88 -15.72
N HIS A 613 32.42 22.76 -16.98
CA HIS A 613 31.96 23.65 -18.04
C HIS A 613 30.48 23.48 -18.34
N ILE A 614 30.01 22.24 -18.52
CA ILE A 614 28.59 21.96 -18.78
C ILE A 614 27.72 22.44 -17.62
N TYR A 615 28.12 22.18 -16.37
CA TYR A 615 27.38 22.67 -15.21
C TYR A 615 27.35 24.21 -15.15
N ARG A 616 28.46 24.88 -15.48
CA ARG A 616 28.50 26.35 -15.50
C ARG A 616 27.50 26.95 -16.48
N LYS A 617 27.37 26.35 -17.67
CA LYS A 617 26.56 26.87 -18.78
C LYS A 617 25.11 26.37 -18.75
N MET A 618 24.91 25.10 -18.45
CA MET A 618 23.63 24.39 -18.59
C MET A 618 23.02 23.95 -17.25
N LYS A 619 23.78 24.03 -16.14
CA LYS A 619 23.36 23.53 -14.81
C LYS A 619 22.96 22.05 -14.80
N LYS A 620 23.54 21.25 -15.71
CA LYS A 620 23.36 19.80 -15.83
C LYS A 620 24.62 19.02 -15.45
N TYR A 621 24.44 17.76 -15.07
CA TYR A 621 25.52 16.81 -14.75
C TYR A 621 25.49 15.59 -15.68
N PRO A 622 25.81 15.75 -16.98
CA PRO A 622 25.68 14.66 -17.94
C PRO A 622 26.62 13.50 -17.64
N PHE A 623 26.22 12.33 -18.14
CA PHE A 623 27.10 11.18 -18.23
C PHE A 623 28.19 11.48 -19.26
N ILE A 624 29.47 11.41 -18.87
CA ILE A 624 30.59 11.76 -19.75
C ILE A 624 31.47 10.54 -19.91
N VAL A 625 31.58 10.06 -21.16
CA VAL A 625 32.33 8.88 -21.56
C VAL A 625 33.52 9.31 -22.41
N PRO A 626 34.69 9.53 -21.78
CA PRO A 626 35.93 9.75 -22.51
C PRO A 626 36.51 8.40 -22.96
N HIS A 627 36.86 8.30 -24.24
CA HIS A 627 37.66 7.24 -24.82
C HIS A 627 38.97 7.87 -25.32
N ILE A 628 40.02 7.71 -24.53
CA ILE A 628 41.33 8.29 -24.80
C ILE A 628 42.26 7.21 -25.31
N ILE A 629 42.85 7.46 -26.48
CA ILE A 629 43.90 6.63 -27.03
C ILE A 629 45.20 7.42 -26.89
N VAL A 630 46.05 7.02 -25.95
CA VAL A 630 47.41 7.56 -25.82
C VAL A 630 48.31 6.73 -26.73
N MET A 631 48.99 7.39 -27.67
CA MET A 631 49.93 6.76 -28.62
C MET A 631 51.38 7.14 -28.31
#